data_AF-A0A9J6A611-F1
#
_entry.id   AF-A0A9J6A611-F1
#
_cell.length_a   1.000
_cell.length_b   1.000
_cell.length_c   1.000
_cell.angle_alpha   90.00
_cell.angle_beta   90.00
_cell.angle_gamma   90.00
#
_symmetry.space_group_name_H-M   'P 1'
#
loop_
_entity.id
_entity.type
_entity.pdbx_description
1 polymer ?
#
loop_
_entity_poly.entity_id
_entity_poly.type
_entity_poly.pdbx_seq_one_letter_code
_entity_poly.pdbx_strand_id
1 'polypeptide(L)'
;MVESCVGRPLFLVLGSACVGATRSKLSIRFHSKVSSVFSLRAMAKTTPSSSPSPPTPKKLRHDMELFGDVRVDNYYWFRDDSRSNPELLSYLHEENAYTDSVMSGKFSNLITARMVLNHTILLEMHQEQMYDMTGQNEAKHD
;
A
#
# COMPACT_ATOMS: atom_id res chain seq x y z
N MET A 1 1.18 58.08 21.33
CA MET A 1 -0.28 58.01 21.13
C MET A 1 -0.67 58.99 20.03
N VAL A 2 -1.21 58.51 18.92
CA VAL A 2 -1.99 59.27 17.92
C VAL A 2 -3.13 58.33 17.51
N GLU A 3 -4.35 58.55 18.00
CA GLU A 3 -5.40 59.49 17.56
C GLU A 3 -6.45 58.79 16.67
N SER A 4 -7.69 59.20 16.90
CA SER A 4 -8.94 58.46 16.70
C SER A 4 -9.53 58.50 15.29
N CYS A 5 -10.39 57.50 15.05
CA CYS A 5 -11.61 57.45 14.23
C CYS A 5 -12.14 58.76 13.61
N VAL A 6 -12.41 58.74 12.28
CA VAL A 6 -13.66 59.14 11.57
C VAL A 6 -13.53 58.48 10.16
N GLY A 7 -14.35 57.58 9.63
CA GLY A 7 -15.80 57.61 9.43
C GLY A 7 -16.14 58.14 8.03
N ARG A 8 -16.60 57.29 7.08
CA ARG A 8 -17.71 57.51 6.11
C ARG A 8 -17.78 56.47 4.96
N PRO A 9 -18.96 56.28 4.31
CA PRO A 9 -19.49 54.97 3.91
C PRO A 9 -20.03 54.88 2.45
N LEU A 10 -20.80 53.82 2.16
CA LEU A 10 -21.71 53.59 1.00
C LEU A 10 -21.00 53.23 -0.33
N PHE A 11 -21.42 52.28 -1.18
CA PHE A 11 -22.76 51.81 -1.55
C PHE A 11 -22.64 50.42 -2.25
N LEU A 12 -23.74 49.65 -2.20
CA LEU A 12 -24.13 48.41 -2.91
C LEU A 12 -23.36 48.04 -4.20
N VAL A 13 -23.17 46.73 -4.45
CA VAL A 13 -23.93 45.97 -5.48
C VAL A 13 -24.02 44.50 -5.08
N LEU A 14 -25.26 44.01 -5.01
CA LEU A 14 -25.69 42.62 -4.90
C LEU A 14 -25.36 41.85 -6.19
N GLY A 15 -24.84 40.63 -6.08
CA GLY A 15 -24.58 39.75 -7.22
C GLY A 15 -24.84 38.29 -6.89
N SER A 16 -26.11 37.96 -6.74
CA SER A 16 -26.63 36.59 -6.68
C SER A 16 -26.43 35.88 -8.01
N ALA A 17 -25.89 34.66 -7.98
CA ALA A 17 -26.03 33.71 -9.07
C ALA A 17 -26.24 32.31 -8.50
N CYS A 18 -27.52 32.00 -8.21
CA CYS A 18 -28.00 30.64 -8.05
C CYS A 18 -27.97 29.94 -9.41
N VAL A 19 -27.07 28.98 -9.63
CA VAL A 19 -27.16 28.08 -10.79
C VAL A 19 -28.09 26.93 -10.40
N GLY A 20 -29.32 27.00 -10.92
CA GLY A 20 -30.36 25.99 -10.75
C GLY A 20 -30.02 24.72 -11.52
N ALA A 21 -29.92 23.61 -10.79
CA ALA A 21 -29.90 22.26 -11.36
C ALA A 21 -31.33 21.86 -11.75
N THR A 22 -31.63 21.84 -13.04
CA THR A 22 -32.91 21.34 -13.58
C THR A 22 -32.87 19.80 -13.61
N ARG A 23 -33.53 19.15 -12.64
CA ARG A 23 -33.80 17.71 -12.71
C ARG A 23 -34.93 17.46 -13.72
N SER A 24 -34.57 16.99 -14.91
CA SER A 24 -35.50 16.48 -15.91
C SER A 24 -36.14 15.18 -15.41
N LYS A 25 -37.46 15.23 -15.22
CA LYS A 25 -38.31 14.08 -14.87
C LYS A 25 -38.42 13.18 -16.10
N LEU A 26 -37.76 12.03 -16.11
CA LEU A 26 -38.06 10.98 -17.08
C LEU A 26 -39.12 10.04 -16.49
N SER A 27 -40.37 10.26 -16.90
CA SER A 27 -41.50 9.39 -16.62
C SER A 27 -41.39 8.14 -17.52
N ILE A 28 -41.10 6.99 -16.93
CA ILE A 28 -41.25 5.69 -17.60
C ILE A 28 -42.50 5.03 -17.02
N ARG A 29 -43.53 4.91 -17.88
CA ARG A 29 -44.82 4.29 -17.56
C ARG A 29 -44.64 2.80 -17.26
N PHE A 30 -44.85 2.41 -16.00
CA PHE A 30 -44.98 1.01 -15.59
C PHE A 30 -46.24 0.41 -16.24
N HIS A 31 -46.07 -0.50 -17.19
CA HIS A 31 -47.16 -1.35 -17.66
C HIS A 31 -47.07 -2.69 -16.94
N SER A 32 -48.09 -2.94 -16.12
CA SER A 32 -48.46 -4.22 -15.53
C SER A 32 -48.44 -5.35 -16.57
N LYS A 33 -47.80 -6.48 -16.22
CA LYS A 33 -48.36 -7.83 -16.36
C LYS A 33 -47.47 -8.87 -15.68
N VAL A 34 -48.07 -9.57 -14.73
CA VAL A 34 -47.55 -10.69 -13.96
C VAL A 34 -47.27 -11.89 -14.89
N SER A 35 -46.09 -12.50 -14.82
CA SER A 35 -45.88 -13.91 -15.19
C SER A 35 -44.47 -14.37 -14.80
N SER A 36 -44.41 -15.57 -14.22
CA SER A 36 -43.23 -16.42 -14.09
C SER A 36 -42.27 -16.10 -12.93
N VAL A 37 -42.64 -16.60 -11.75
CA VAL A 37 -41.70 -17.10 -10.75
C VAL A 37 -40.95 -18.30 -11.34
N PHE A 38 -39.91 -18.04 -12.13
CA PHE A 38 -38.90 -19.05 -12.45
C PHE A 38 -37.66 -18.74 -11.63
N SER A 39 -37.54 -19.50 -10.54
CA SER A 39 -36.51 -19.38 -9.51
C SER A 39 -35.11 -19.41 -10.14
N LEU A 40 -34.42 -18.27 -10.16
CA LEU A 40 -33.01 -18.19 -10.53
C LEU A 40 -32.20 -18.81 -9.38
N ARG A 41 -31.94 -20.11 -9.43
CA ARG A 41 -30.99 -20.75 -8.51
C ARG A 41 -29.59 -20.24 -8.85
N ALA A 42 -29.10 -19.29 -8.06
CA ALA A 42 -27.72 -18.84 -8.10
C ALA A 42 -26.80 -20.06 -7.86
N MET A 43 -26.09 -20.48 -8.89
CA MET A 43 -24.93 -21.37 -8.74
C MET A 43 -23.87 -20.59 -7.98
N ALA A 44 -23.73 -20.87 -6.69
CA ALA A 44 -22.56 -20.46 -5.93
C ALA A 44 -21.35 -21.13 -6.59
N LYS A 45 -20.57 -20.34 -7.34
CA LYS A 45 -19.27 -20.72 -7.87
C LYS A 45 -18.38 -21.00 -6.68
N THR A 46 -18.25 -22.26 -6.30
CA THR A 46 -17.24 -22.73 -5.35
C THR A 46 -15.88 -22.30 -5.88
N THR A 47 -15.31 -21.27 -5.25
CA THR A 47 -13.94 -20.84 -5.48
C THR A 47 -13.04 -22.01 -5.09
N PRO A 48 -12.29 -22.62 -6.01
CA PRO A 48 -11.26 -23.55 -5.60
C PRO A 48 -10.26 -22.75 -4.76
N SER A 49 -9.90 -23.29 -3.60
CA SER A 49 -8.74 -22.89 -2.82
C SER A 49 -7.48 -23.16 -3.65
N SER A 50 -7.25 -22.38 -4.71
CA SER A 50 -6.03 -22.45 -5.50
C SER A 50 -4.98 -21.62 -4.78
N SER A 51 -3.92 -22.29 -4.34
CA SER A 51 -2.68 -21.59 -4.02
C SER A 51 -2.30 -20.69 -5.21
N PRO A 52 -1.84 -19.45 -4.98
CA PRO A 52 -1.47 -18.56 -6.06
C PRO A 52 -0.38 -19.24 -6.91
N SER A 53 -0.44 -19.05 -8.22
CA SER A 53 0.60 -19.53 -9.14
C SER A 53 1.74 -18.51 -9.17
N PRO A 54 3.01 -18.95 -9.31
CA PRO A 54 4.13 -18.03 -9.48
C PRO A 54 3.97 -17.23 -10.78
N PRO A 55 4.37 -15.95 -10.80
CA PRO A 55 4.39 -15.17 -12.03
C PRO A 55 5.47 -15.74 -12.98
N THR A 56 5.25 -15.63 -14.28
CA THR A 56 6.17 -16.19 -15.30
C THR A 56 6.84 -15.06 -16.06
N PRO A 57 8.18 -14.98 -16.08
CA PRO A 57 8.88 -13.90 -16.76
C PRO A 57 8.84 -14.07 -18.28
N LYS A 58 8.87 -12.94 -18.98
CA LYS A 58 9.04 -12.90 -20.44
C LYS A 58 10.39 -13.48 -20.83
N LYS A 59 10.41 -14.24 -21.91
CA LYS A 59 11.65 -14.75 -22.53
C LYS A 59 12.02 -13.83 -23.68
N LEU A 60 13.16 -13.17 -23.56
CA LEU A 60 13.75 -12.31 -24.59
C LEU A 60 15.13 -12.86 -24.92
N ARG A 61 15.29 -13.42 -26.13
CA ARG A 61 16.56 -13.97 -26.58
C ARG A 61 17.63 -12.87 -26.55
N HIS A 62 18.68 -13.10 -25.79
CA HIS A 62 19.89 -12.29 -25.79
C HIS A 62 21.10 -13.19 -25.98
N ASP A 63 21.92 -12.89 -26.98
CA ASP A 63 23.11 -13.67 -27.29
C ASP A 63 24.32 -13.03 -26.60
N MET A 64 25.10 -13.82 -25.88
CA MET A 64 26.34 -13.41 -25.22
C MET A 64 27.50 -14.20 -25.80
N GLU A 65 28.53 -13.50 -26.25
CA GLU A 65 29.75 -14.12 -26.74
C GLU A 65 30.84 -14.02 -25.68
N LEU A 66 31.42 -15.15 -25.27
CA LEU A 66 32.51 -15.18 -24.31
C LEU A 66 33.51 -16.28 -24.67
N PHE A 67 34.79 -15.93 -24.73
CA PHE A 67 35.89 -16.85 -25.08
C PHE A 67 35.69 -17.63 -26.39
N GLY A 68 35.02 -17.02 -27.37
CA GLY A 68 34.73 -17.65 -28.67
C GLY A 68 33.49 -18.55 -28.69
N ASP A 69 32.79 -18.69 -27.57
CA ASP A 69 31.51 -19.41 -27.48
C ASP A 69 30.33 -18.44 -27.42
N VAL A 70 29.26 -18.77 -28.16
CA VAL A 70 27.99 -18.03 -28.13
C VAL A 70 27.01 -18.75 -27.20
N ARG A 71 26.50 -18.02 -26.21
CA ARG A 71 25.50 -18.51 -25.25
C ARG A 71 24.24 -17.66 -25.35
N VAL A 72 23.08 -18.30 -25.34
CA VAL A 72 21.79 -17.61 -25.36
C VAL A 72 21.24 -17.51 -23.94
N ASP A 73 21.03 -16.29 -23.45
CA ASP A 73 20.35 -15.98 -22.20
C ASP A 73 18.99 -15.34 -22.52
N ASN A 74 17.91 -16.02 -22.14
CA ASN A 74 16.55 -15.53 -22.37
C ASN A 74 16.06 -14.51 -21.33
N TYR A 75 16.84 -14.30 -20.25
CA TYR A 75 16.47 -13.49 -19.10
C TYR A 75 17.46 -12.36 -18.82
N TYR A 76 18.36 -12.06 -19.75
CA TYR A 76 19.36 -11.01 -19.60
C TYR A 76 18.75 -9.64 -19.25
N TRP A 77 17.51 -9.38 -19.68
CA TRP A 77 16.76 -8.15 -19.41
C TRP A 77 16.42 -7.91 -17.93
N PHE A 78 16.60 -8.90 -17.04
CA PHE A 78 16.57 -8.70 -15.59
C PHE A 78 17.74 -7.85 -15.07
N ARG A 79 18.79 -7.72 -15.86
CA ARG A 79 19.94 -6.89 -15.51
C ARG A 79 19.62 -5.43 -15.84
N ASP A 80 19.26 -4.68 -14.81
CA ASP A 80 19.13 -3.23 -14.86
C ASP A 80 20.01 -2.57 -13.79
N ASP A 81 21.14 -2.02 -14.21
CA ASP A 81 22.09 -1.34 -13.31
C ASP A 81 21.48 -0.05 -12.73
N SER A 82 20.54 0.58 -13.43
CA SER A 82 19.85 1.80 -12.99
C SER A 82 18.75 1.52 -11.96
N ARG A 83 18.29 0.27 -11.84
CA ARG A 83 17.20 -0.18 -10.95
C ARG A 83 15.91 0.63 -11.12
N SER A 84 15.59 1.04 -12.34
CA SER A 84 14.48 1.94 -12.64
C SER A 84 13.51 1.41 -13.70
N ASN A 85 13.83 0.27 -14.33
CA ASN A 85 12.99 -0.32 -15.37
C ASN A 85 11.60 -0.70 -14.81
N PRO A 86 10.51 -0.09 -15.29
CA PRO A 86 9.16 -0.31 -14.75
C PRO A 86 8.63 -1.72 -15.01
N GLU A 87 8.98 -2.35 -16.14
CA GLU A 87 8.54 -3.73 -16.45
C GLU A 87 9.16 -4.72 -15.47
N LEU A 88 10.45 -4.53 -15.15
CA LEU A 88 11.18 -5.34 -14.19
C LEU A 88 10.66 -5.14 -12.77
N LEU A 89 10.42 -3.88 -12.36
CA LEU A 89 9.86 -3.57 -11.05
C LEU A 89 8.46 -4.17 -10.86
N SER A 90 7.60 -4.09 -11.90
CA SER A 90 6.27 -4.72 -11.88
C SER A 90 6.38 -6.23 -11.62
N TYR A 91 7.27 -6.92 -12.34
CA TYR A 91 7.50 -8.35 -12.14
C TYR A 91 8.00 -8.67 -10.72
N LEU A 92 8.94 -7.88 -10.19
CA LEU A 92 9.44 -8.07 -8.82
C LEU A 92 8.35 -7.85 -7.76
N HIS A 93 7.42 -6.92 -7.99
CA HIS A 93 6.27 -6.74 -7.11
C HIS A 93 5.32 -7.94 -7.13
N GLU A 94 5.07 -8.52 -8.31
CA GLU A 94 4.27 -9.75 -8.44
C GLU A 94 4.93 -10.94 -7.73
N GLU A 95 6.25 -11.10 -7.85
CA GLU A 95 7.02 -12.12 -7.14
C GLU A 95 7.00 -11.94 -5.63
N ASN A 96 7.13 -10.70 -5.14
CA ASN A 96 7.02 -10.39 -3.72
C ASN A 96 5.63 -10.73 -3.19
N ALA A 97 4.57 -10.36 -3.92
CA ALA A 97 3.19 -10.70 -3.53
C ALA A 97 2.95 -12.21 -3.49
N TYR A 98 3.50 -12.96 -4.47
CA TYR A 98 3.47 -14.41 -4.46
C TYR A 98 4.22 -14.98 -3.24
N THR A 99 5.42 -14.48 -2.97
CA THR A 99 6.23 -14.89 -1.83
C THR A 99 5.51 -14.64 -0.50
N ASP A 100 4.96 -13.44 -0.31
CA ASP A 100 4.18 -13.06 0.87
C ASP A 100 2.99 -13.99 1.06
N SER A 101 2.24 -14.29 -0.01
CA SER A 101 1.10 -15.19 0.07
C SER A 101 1.49 -16.62 0.49
N VAL A 102 2.63 -17.13 0.02
CA VAL A 102 3.13 -18.49 0.31
C VAL A 102 3.88 -18.57 1.64
N MET A 103 4.39 -17.45 2.15
CA MET A 103 5.20 -17.37 3.37
C MET A 103 4.49 -16.76 4.60
N SER A 104 3.37 -16.05 4.42
CA SER A 104 2.62 -15.36 5.48
C SER A 104 2.26 -16.25 6.68
N GLY A 105 2.04 -17.55 6.47
CA GLY A 105 1.76 -18.53 7.52
C GLY A 105 2.97 -19.28 8.09
N LYS A 106 4.16 -19.16 7.48
CA LYS A 106 5.31 -20.03 7.78
C LYS A 106 6.29 -19.44 8.80
N PHE A 107 6.40 -18.11 8.86
CA PHE A 107 7.47 -17.45 9.62
C PHE A 107 7.01 -16.31 10.54
N SER A 108 5.77 -15.85 10.39
CA SER A 108 5.22 -14.69 11.09
C SER A 108 5.23 -14.83 12.61
N ASN A 109 5.01 -16.05 13.13
CA ASN A 109 4.93 -16.28 14.57
C ASN A 109 6.31 -16.42 15.26
N LEU A 110 7.34 -16.89 14.55
CA LEU A 110 8.65 -17.21 15.14
C LEU A 110 9.64 -16.04 15.02
N ILE A 111 9.62 -15.32 13.89
CA ILE A 111 10.55 -14.20 13.65
C ILE A 111 10.13 -12.97 14.44
N THR A 112 8.83 -12.63 14.43
CA THR A 112 8.29 -11.49 15.17
C THR A 112 8.48 -11.67 16.67
N ALA A 113 8.19 -12.86 17.20
CA ALA A 113 8.41 -13.16 18.60
C ALA A 113 9.90 -13.03 18.99
N ARG A 114 10.84 -13.50 18.15
CA ARG A 114 12.28 -13.40 18.42
C ARG A 114 12.82 -11.97 18.32
N MET A 115 12.37 -11.18 17.34
CA MET A 115 12.79 -9.77 17.21
C MET A 115 12.26 -8.92 18.36
N VAL A 116 10.99 -9.09 18.75
CA VAL A 116 10.40 -8.35 19.86
C VAL A 116 11.07 -8.74 21.18
N LEU A 117 11.27 -10.03 21.46
CA LEU A 117 11.99 -10.45 22.67
C LEU A 117 13.43 -9.91 22.71
N ASN A 118 14.18 -10.00 21.61
CA ASN A 118 15.57 -9.53 21.57
C ASN A 118 15.65 -8.01 21.80
N HIS A 119 14.73 -7.22 21.25
CA HIS A 119 14.71 -5.76 21.44
C HIS A 119 14.27 -5.37 22.86
N THR A 120 13.27 -6.05 23.43
CA THR A 120 12.83 -5.79 24.82
C THR A 120 13.95 -6.07 25.83
N ILE A 121 14.69 -7.18 25.66
CA ILE A 121 15.82 -7.52 26.53
C ILE A 121 16.93 -6.46 26.45
N LEU A 122 17.23 -5.96 25.24
CA LEU A 122 18.25 -4.91 25.07
C LEU A 122 17.83 -3.58 25.70
N LEU A 123 16.55 -3.21 25.65
CA LEU A 123 16.05 -2.01 26.30
C LEU A 123 16.08 -2.11 27.83
N GLU A 124 15.76 -3.29 28.38
CA GLU A 124 15.76 -3.55 29.82
C GLU A 124 17.20 -3.53 30.39
N MET A 125 18.16 -4.13 29.67
CA MET A 125 19.59 -4.01 30.00
C MET A 125 20.08 -2.55 29.97
N HIS A 126 19.58 -1.74 29.04
CA HIS A 126 19.97 -0.32 28.94
C HIS A 126 19.36 0.54 30.05
N GLN A 127 18.17 0.17 30.56
CA GLN A 127 17.53 0.84 31.69
C GLN A 127 18.23 0.52 33.02
N GLU A 128 18.69 -0.71 33.24
CA GLU A 128 19.46 -1.08 34.44
C GLU A 128 20.80 -0.33 34.52
N GLN A 129 21.51 -0.17 33.39
CA GLN A 129 22.77 0.59 33.37
C GLN A 129 22.58 2.10 33.60
N MET A 130 21.43 2.66 33.24
CA MET A 130 21.12 4.07 33.50
C MET A 130 20.71 4.32 34.97
N TYR A 131 20.16 3.32 35.66
CA TYR A 131 19.74 3.46 37.06
C TYR A 131 20.95 3.44 38.03
N ASP A 132 21.98 2.63 37.73
CA ASP A 132 23.21 2.52 38.53
C ASP A 132 24.03 3.84 38.59
N MET A 133 23.97 4.64 37.52
CA MET A 133 24.69 5.92 37.44
C MET A 133 24.06 7.06 38.25
N THR A 134 22.81 6.91 38.70
CA THR A 134 22.11 7.93 39.51
C THR A 134 22.36 7.78 41.02
N GLY A 135 22.71 6.57 41.48
CA GLY A 135 22.94 6.29 42.91
C GLY A 135 24.32 6.72 43.46
N GLN A 136 25.27 7.09 42.61
CA GLN A 136 26.63 7.47 43.04
C GLN A 136 26.84 8.98 43.22
N ASN A 137 25.86 9.83 42.89
CA ASN A 137 26.00 11.29 42.99
C ASN A 137 25.53 11.87 44.34
N GLU A 138 24.95 11.07 45.23
CA GLU A 138 24.52 11.54 46.57
C GLU A 138 25.55 11.29 47.69
N ALA A 139 26.63 10.54 47.41
CA ALA A 139 27.62 10.16 48.43
C ALA A 139 28.86 11.09 48.50
N LYS A 140 28.82 12.28 47.90
CA LYS A 140 29.99 13.20 47.82
C LYS A 140 29.72 14.63 48.33
N HIS A 141 28.69 14.82 49.14
CA HIS A 141 28.40 16.13 49.73
C HIS A 141 28.28 16.07 51.26
N ASP A 142 29.36 15.61 51.93
CA ASP A 142 29.61 15.82 53.36
C ASP A 142 31.07 16.24 53.58
#